data_AF-A0A0G1YJH7-F1
#
_entry.id   AF-A0A0G1YJH7-F1
#
_cell.length_a   1.000
_cell.length_b   1.000
_cell.length_c   1.000
_cell.angle_alpha   90.00
_cell.angle_beta   90.00
_cell.angle_gamma   90.00
#
_symmetry.space_group_name_H-M   'P 1'
#
loop_
_entity.id
_entity.type
_entity.pdbx_description
1 polymer ?
#
loop_
_entity_poly.entity_id
_entity_poly.type
_entity_poly.pdbx_seq_one_letter_code
_entity_poly.pdbx_strand_id
1 'polypeptide(L)'
;MKHIKMHLKRTVDKTRKTERGELMQHFCKHLNRARTQDGLPPISMGRMGKLLQKIPTKDLYYMKRVCDDAKNFSKKFWYLLNPEKYDKGKNESKNRKSQLQ
;
A
#
# COMPACT_ATOMS: atom_id res chain seq x y z
N MET A 1 35.31 -3.34 22.43
CA MET A 1 34.11 -4.06 22.91
C MET A 1 33.08 -4.09 21.78
N LYS A 2 32.55 -5.27 21.41
CA LYS A 2 31.58 -5.41 20.31
C LYS A 2 30.17 -5.05 20.82
N HIS A 3 29.51 -4.09 20.17
CA HIS A 3 28.20 -3.57 20.60
C HIS A 3 27.07 -4.60 20.42
N ILE A 4 26.44 -5.00 21.52
CA ILE A 4 25.26 -5.88 21.59
C ILE A 4 24.10 -5.38 20.70
N LYS A 5 24.00 -4.06 20.47
CA LYS A 5 23.01 -3.43 19.59
C LYS A 5 23.01 -3.98 18.17
N MET A 6 24.16 -4.44 17.66
CA MET A 6 24.27 -4.93 16.27
C MET A 6 23.73 -6.35 16.09
N HIS A 7 23.77 -7.18 17.13
CA HIS A 7 23.20 -8.53 17.10
C HIS A 7 21.70 -8.52 17.33
N LEU A 8 21.21 -7.67 18.25
CA LEU A 8 19.78 -7.55 18.53
C LEU A 8 18.97 -7.15 17.30
N LYS A 9 19.48 -6.19 16.51
CA LYS A 9 18.81 -5.71 15.29
C LYS A 9 18.60 -6.83 14.25
N ARG A 10 19.63 -7.67 14.05
CA ARG A 10 19.58 -8.79 13.09
C ARG A 10 18.68 -9.93 13.52
N THR A 11 18.56 -10.20 14.82
CA THR A 11 17.63 -11.22 15.32
C THR A 11 16.19 -10.75 15.25
N VAL A 12 15.86 -9.50 15.62
CA VAL A 12 14.46 -9.00 15.49
C VAL A 12 13.98 -9.01 14.03
N ASP A 13 14.87 -8.70 13.07
CA ASP A 13 14.55 -8.71 11.63
C ASP A 13 14.26 -10.13 11.08
N LYS A 14 14.87 -11.17 11.63
CA LYS A 14 14.60 -12.57 11.25
C LYS A 14 13.38 -13.18 11.97
N THR A 15 13.12 -12.78 13.22
CA THR A 15 12.19 -13.50 14.11
C THR A 15 10.71 -13.09 13.97
N ARG A 16 10.35 -12.12 13.11
CA ARG A 16 8.95 -11.66 12.96
C ARG A 16 8.45 -11.61 11.51
N LYS A 17 8.85 -12.57 10.68
CA LYS A 17 8.17 -12.80 9.40
C LYS A 17 6.81 -13.41 9.68
N THR A 18 5.80 -12.56 9.71
CA THR A 18 4.40 -12.96 9.75
C THR A 18 3.84 -12.89 8.34
N GLU A 19 2.88 -13.76 8.04
CA GLU A 19 2.11 -13.76 6.80
C GLU A 19 1.64 -12.35 6.41
N ARG A 20 1.06 -11.63 7.37
CA ARG A 20 0.64 -10.23 7.20
C ARG A 20 1.81 -9.30 6.87
N GLY A 21 2.96 -9.47 7.53
CA GLY A 21 4.17 -8.70 7.27
C GLY A 21 4.71 -8.90 5.86
N GLU A 22 4.61 -10.12 5.31
CA GLU A 22 5.01 -10.43 3.94
C GLU A 22 4.10 -9.75 2.91
N LEU A 23 2.78 -9.76 3.14
CA LEU A 23 1.82 -9.00 2.32
C LEU A 23 2.10 -7.50 2.39
N MET A 24 2.39 -6.96 3.58
CA MET A 24 2.76 -5.55 3.74
C MET A 24 4.05 -5.19 2.99
N GLN A 25 5.07 -6.05 3.02
CA GLN A 25 6.29 -5.86 2.24
C GLN A 25 6.01 -5.86 0.74
N HIS A 26 5.16 -6.78 0.27
CA HIS A 26 4.73 -6.84 -1.13
C HIS A 26 4.08 -5.52 -1.56
N PHE A 27 3.09 -5.01 -0.80
CA PHE A 27 2.45 -3.73 -1.10
C PHE A 27 3.44 -2.56 -1.10
N CYS A 28 4.31 -2.46 -0.09
CA CYS A 28 5.33 -1.42 -0.01
C CYS A 28 6.28 -1.46 -1.22
N LYS A 29 6.75 -2.65 -1.63
CA LYS A 29 7.67 -2.80 -2.77
C LYS A 29 7.06 -2.25 -4.06
N HIS A 30 5.82 -2.63 -4.37
CA HIS A 30 5.14 -2.19 -5.60
C HIS A 30 4.76 -0.70 -5.55
N LEU A 31 4.23 -0.22 -4.42
CA LEU A 31 3.85 1.19 -4.28
C LEU A 31 5.05 2.13 -4.31
N ASN A 32 6.15 1.75 -3.65
CA ASN A 32 7.32 2.61 -3.56
C ASN A 32 8.06 2.72 -4.89
N ARG A 33 8.00 1.70 -5.75
CA ARG A 33 8.54 1.80 -7.12
C ARG A 33 7.94 2.99 -7.88
N ALA A 34 6.61 3.09 -7.90
CA ALA A 34 5.93 4.21 -8.55
C ALA A 34 6.20 5.54 -7.84
N ARG A 35 6.11 5.56 -6.51
CA ARG A 35 6.35 6.78 -5.73
C ARG A 35 7.75 7.36 -5.93
N THR A 36 8.78 6.51 -5.97
CA THR A 36 10.15 6.98 -6.19
C THR A 36 10.35 7.52 -7.60
N GLN A 37 9.70 6.94 -8.62
CA GLN A 37 9.69 7.50 -9.98
C GLN A 37 9.04 8.89 -10.02
N ASP A 38 7.99 9.09 -9.23
CA ASP A 38 7.27 10.37 -9.11
C ASP A 38 7.97 11.36 -8.14
N GLY A 39 9.15 11.05 -7.61
CA GLY A 39 9.86 11.89 -6.63
C GLY A 39 9.21 11.97 -5.24
N LEU A 40 8.26 11.09 -4.94
CA LEU A 40 7.55 11.03 -3.68
C LEU A 40 8.27 10.15 -2.64
N PRO A 41 8.20 10.49 -1.34
CA PRO A 41 8.82 9.69 -0.30
C PRO A 41 8.18 8.29 -0.20
N PRO A 42 8.99 7.23 -0.01
CA PRO A 42 8.48 5.86 0.10
C PRO A 42 7.61 5.66 1.36
N ILE A 43 6.65 4.76 1.26
CA ILE A 43 5.82 4.29 2.37
C ILE A 43 6.63 3.29 3.20
N SER A 44 6.72 3.56 4.51
CA SER A 44 7.36 2.65 5.46
C SER A 44 6.42 1.51 5.87
N MET A 45 6.99 0.40 6.36
CA MET A 45 6.23 -0.72 6.91
C MET A 45 5.27 -0.29 8.03
N GLY A 46 5.69 0.62 8.91
CA GLY A 46 4.83 1.14 9.98
C GLY A 46 3.63 1.93 9.45
N ARG A 47 3.83 2.76 8.41
CA ARG A 47 2.74 3.48 7.75
C ARG A 47 1.80 2.52 7.02
N MET A 48 2.34 1.49 6.36
CA MET A 48 1.54 0.45 5.73
C MET A 48 0.68 -0.30 6.75
N GLY A 49 1.24 -0.61 7.93
CA GLY A 49 0.51 -1.27 9.01
C GLY A 49 -0.68 -0.45 9.49
N LYS A 50 -0.52 0.87 9.63
CA LYS A 50 -1.61 1.80 9.98
C LYS A 50 -2.67 1.86 8.88
N LEU A 51 -2.28 1.92 7.60
CA LEU A 51 -3.22 1.94 6.48
C LEU A 51 -4.10 0.69 6.44
N LEU A 52 -3.50 -0.47 6.71
CA LEU A 52 -4.18 -1.76 6.63
C LEU A 52 -4.77 -2.22 7.97
N GLN A 53 -4.64 -1.44 9.06
CA GLN A 53 -4.92 -1.89 10.43
C GLN A 53 -6.34 -2.47 10.59
N LYS A 54 -7.33 -1.88 9.90
CA LYS A 54 -8.74 -2.31 9.95
C LYS A 54 -9.09 -3.44 8.96
N ILE A 55 -8.14 -3.84 8.11
CA ILE A 55 -8.35 -4.87 7.09
C ILE A 55 -7.81 -6.20 7.61
N PRO A 56 -8.64 -7.26 7.66
CA PRO A 56 -8.20 -8.57 8.10
C PRO A 56 -7.20 -9.16 7.10
N THR A 57 -6.30 -10.02 7.58
CA THR A 57 -5.23 -10.59 6.73
C THR A 57 -5.79 -11.37 5.53
N LYS A 58 -6.93 -12.05 5.68
CA LYS A 58 -7.61 -12.76 4.59
C LYS A 58 -7.95 -11.83 3.41
N ASP A 59 -8.38 -10.61 3.69
CA ASP A 59 -8.72 -9.64 2.64
C ASP A 59 -7.47 -9.08 1.97
N LEU A 60 -6.32 -9.05 2.67
CA LEU A 60 -5.04 -8.67 2.08
C LEU A 60 -4.60 -9.63 0.97
N TYR A 61 -4.93 -10.92 1.06
CA TYR A 61 -4.70 -11.87 -0.02
C TYR A 61 -5.51 -11.54 -1.26
N TYR A 62 -6.80 -11.24 -1.08
CA TYR A 62 -7.66 -10.80 -2.17
C TYR A 62 -7.14 -9.51 -2.79
N MET A 63 -6.79 -8.51 -1.97
CA MET A 63 -6.21 -7.25 -2.44
C MET A 63 -4.92 -7.48 -3.22
N LYS A 64 -4.01 -8.35 -2.74
CA LYS A 64 -2.76 -8.69 -3.43
C LYS A 64 -3.06 -9.21 -4.83
N ARG A 65 -3.87 -10.26 -4.95
CA ARG A 65 -4.23 -10.87 -6.24
C ARG A 65 -4.82 -9.83 -7.20
N VAL A 66 -5.82 -9.07 -6.74
CA VAL A 66 -6.50 -8.07 -7.58
C VAL A 66 -5.57 -6.93 -8.00
N CYS A 67 -4.60 -6.55 -7.17
CA CYS A 67 -3.61 -5.53 -7.53
C CYS A 67 -2.54 -6.07 -8.48
N ASP A 68 -2.12 -7.32 -8.31
CA ASP A 68 -1.14 -7.99 -9.18
C ASP A 68 -1.71 -8.19 -10.60
N ASP A 69 -3.01 -8.52 -10.72
CA ASP A 69 -3.71 -8.70 -12.00
C ASP A 69 -4.03 -7.37 -12.70
N ALA A 70 -3.89 -6.23 -12.01
CA ALA A 70 -4.24 -4.93 -12.54
C ALA A 70 -3.12 -4.31 -13.39
N LYS A 71 -3.49 -3.65 -14.50
CA LYS A 71 -2.55 -2.87 -15.33
C LYS A 71 -1.77 -1.81 -14.55
N ASN A 72 -2.37 -1.24 -13.50
CA ASN A 72 -1.72 -0.29 -12.61
C ASN A 72 -1.97 -0.67 -11.14
N PHE A 73 -0.95 -1.26 -10.53
CA PHE A 73 -0.98 -1.73 -9.15
C PHE A 73 -1.38 -0.63 -8.16
N SER A 74 -0.68 0.52 -8.20
CA SER A 74 -0.87 1.61 -7.24
C SER A 74 -2.29 2.17 -7.29
N LYS A 75 -2.80 2.44 -8.49
CA LYS A 75 -4.16 2.94 -8.68
C LYS A 75 -5.20 1.96 -8.16
N LYS A 76 -5.04 0.66 -8.44
CA LYS A 76 -5.97 -0.37 -7.98
C LYS A 76 -5.94 -0.52 -6.46
N PHE A 77 -4.75 -0.49 -5.85
CA PHE A 77 -4.57 -0.54 -4.40
C PHE A 77 -5.33 0.59 -3.69
N TRP A 78 -5.15 1.84 -4.13
CA TRP A 78 -5.82 2.98 -3.51
C TRP A 78 -7.34 2.97 -3.73
N TYR A 79 -7.80 2.48 -4.88
CA TYR A 79 -9.23 2.29 -5.14
C TYR A 79 -9.84 1.27 -4.17
N LEU A 80 -9.20 0.12 -3.96
CA LEU A 80 -9.69 -0.91 -3.04
C LEU A 80 -9.70 -0.43 -1.59
N LEU A 81 -8.75 0.44 -1.21
CA LEU A 81 -8.66 0.98 0.14
C LEU A 81 -9.77 2.01 0.44
N ASN A 82 -10.20 2.78 -0.57
CA ASN A 82 -11.23 3.80 -0.42
C ASN A 82 -11.93 4.08 -1.76
N PRO A 83 -12.90 3.24 -2.18
CA PRO A 83 -13.55 3.38 -3.47
C PRO A 83 -14.40 4.66 -3.56
N GLU A 84 -15.04 5.07 -2.45
CA GLU A 84 -15.88 6.26 -2.39
C GLU A 84 -15.16 7.54 -2.80
N LYS A 85 -13.88 7.68 -2.41
CA LYS A 85 -13.05 8.82 -2.80
C LYS A 85 -12.90 8.95 -4.32
N TYR A 86 -12.89 7.82 -5.04
CA TYR A 86 -12.73 7.80 -6.49
C TYR A 86 -14.06 7.87 -7.24
N ASP A 87 -15.14 7.35 -6.65
CA ASP A 87 -16.46 7.39 -7.26
C ASP A 87 -17.11 8.78 -7.13
N LYS A 88 -16.90 9.51 -6.02
CA LYS A 88 -17.33 10.92 -5.88
C LYS A 88 -16.63 11.85 -6.89
N GLY A 89 -15.34 11.63 -7.17
CA GLY A 89 -14.59 12.43 -8.14
C GLY A 89 -15.07 12.27 -9.59
N LYS A 90 -15.67 11.13 -9.94
CA LYS A 90 -16.28 10.93 -11.27
C LYS A 90 -17.55 11.75 -11.46
N ASN A 91 -18.34 11.94 -10.40
CA ASN A 91 -19.57 12.71 -10.46
C ASN A 91 -19.31 14.23 -10.56
N GLU A 92 -18.31 14.76 -9.84
CA GLU A 92 -17.91 16.17 -9.96
C GLU A 92 -17.32 16.51 -11.34
N SER A 93 -16.61 15.57 -11.96
CA SER A 93 -16.03 15.74 -13.29
C SER A 93 -17.09 15.71 -14.40
N LYS A 94 -18.17 14.95 -14.21
CA LYS A 94 -19.33 14.96 -15.12
C LYS A 94 -20.12 16.26 -15.01
N ASN A 95 -20.31 16.78 -13.81
CA ASN A 95 -21.11 17.99 -13.60
C ASN A 95 -20.48 19.23 -14.28
N ARG A 96 -19.15 19.39 -14.22
CA ARG A 96 -18.43 20.48 -14.89
C ARG A 96 -18.45 20.42 -16.43
N LYS A 97 -18.59 19.24 -17.04
CA LYS A 97 -18.70 19.12 -18.50
C LYS A 97 -20.10 19.42 -19.04
N SER A 98 -21.15 19.33 -18.20
CA SER A 98 -22.53 19.66 -18.59
C SER A 98 -22.86 21.15 -18.57
N GLN A 99 -22.02 21.98 -17.93
CA GLN A 99 -22.18 23.44 -17.88
C GLN A 99 -21.35 24.19 -18.95
N LEU A 100 -20.62 23.47 -19.81
CA LEU A 100 -19.79 24.00 -20.88
C LEU A 100 -20.28 23.55 -22.28
N GLN A 101 -21.52 23.07 -22.37
CA GLN A 101 -22.24 22.77 -23.61
C GLN A 101 -23.52 23.59 -23.68
#